data_AF-A0A954WCT3-F1
#
_entry.id   AF-A0A954WCT3-F1
#
_cell.length_a   1.000
_cell.length_b   1.000
_cell.length_c   1.000
_cell.angle_alpha   90.00
_cell.angle_beta   90.00
_cell.angle_gamma   90.00
#
_symmetry.space_group_name_H-M   'P 1'
#
loop_
_entity.id
_entity.type
_entity.pdbx_description
1 polymer ?
#
loop_
_entity_poly.entity_id
_entity_poly.type
_entity_poly.pdbx_seq_one_letter_code
_entity_poly.pdbx_strand_id
1 'polypeptide(L)'
;MSLIVSFRQRRWIVAACSVLAFGVASFGGGLAAIAQDQPAGPNTTRAFAEVLREWKAIDADLDRLTNAYSEATEVELRRTLLAEYRQKIAISEQTLAELRSSALAEYRQTPNKDADVTRVLLGVLDDSLRRDRYDEAAEVATLLLDNDCPEPALPDMAGRVAYCRDEFAKAESLLKQAQEANKLSSEGERLLEDVATAKTSWAREQQIREKEATANDLPRVALETTKGRIVIELFENEAPETIGNFVSLVEKRFYDGLAFHRVLPGFMAQGGDPAGNGSGGPGYEIYCECEKPNHREHFRGTLSMAHAGKDTGGSQFFLTFRRTPHLDGRHTVFGRVIEGLDVLAKLQRRNPQFNRGLPEPDRIVKAEVLRKRDHAYAPRKVGAK
;
A
#
# COMPACT_ATOMS: atom_id res chain seq x y z
N MET A 1 -26.31 2.31 4.64
CA MET A 1 -25.52 1.75 5.76
C MET A 1 -25.06 0.30 5.55
N SER A 2 -25.77 -0.57 4.82
CA SER A 2 -25.39 -2.00 4.68
C SER A 2 -24.14 -2.29 3.82
N LEU A 3 -23.90 -1.57 2.71
CA LEU A 3 -22.74 -1.83 1.84
C LEU A 3 -21.38 -1.49 2.48
N ILE A 4 -21.32 -0.42 3.28
CA ILE A 4 -20.09 0.01 4.00
C ILE A 4 -19.76 -0.98 5.14
N VAL A 5 -20.78 -1.66 5.68
CA VAL A 5 -20.63 -2.68 6.72
C VAL A 5 -20.16 -4.03 6.14
N SER A 6 -20.61 -4.43 4.95
CA SER A 6 -20.14 -5.66 4.27
C SER A 6 -18.62 -5.64 4.02
N PHE A 7 -18.04 -4.49 3.65
CA PHE A 7 -16.57 -4.33 3.55
C PHE A 7 -15.84 -4.46 4.89
N ARG A 8 -16.50 -4.14 6.02
CA ARG A 8 -15.92 -4.15 7.37
C ARG A 8 -15.92 -5.52 8.04
N GLN A 9 -16.92 -6.36 7.78
CA GLN A 9 -17.17 -7.58 8.58
C GLN A 9 -16.44 -8.84 8.09
N ARG A 10 -15.86 -8.86 6.90
CA ARG A 10 -15.39 -10.11 6.25
C ARG A 10 -13.96 -10.55 6.58
N ARG A 11 -13.30 -9.94 7.57
CA ARG A 11 -11.95 -10.35 8.04
C ARG A 11 -11.96 -11.43 9.12
N TRP A 12 -13.10 -11.71 9.76
CA TRP A 12 -13.14 -12.57 10.94
C TRP A 12 -12.97 -14.07 10.65
N ILE A 13 -13.40 -14.58 9.49
CA ILE A 13 -13.35 -16.03 9.18
C ILE A 13 -11.98 -16.49 8.69
N VAL A 14 -11.26 -15.65 7.95
CA VAL A 14 -9.89 -15.96 7.48
C VAL A 14 -8.93 -16.10 8.67
N ALA A 15 -9.11 -15.30 9.72
CA ALA A 15 -8.31 -15.38 10.95
C ALA A 15 -8.63 -16.61 11.84
N ALA A 16 -9.86 -17.14 11.80
CA ALA A 16 -10.27 -18.29 12.61
C ALA A 16 -9.77 -19.65 12.04
N CYS A 17 -9.47 -19.73 10.75
CA CYS A 17 -9.31 -21.01 10.05
C CYS A 17 -7.86 -21.50 9.86
N SER A 18 -6.86 -20.86 10.46
CA SER A 18 -5.45 -21.27 10.33
C SER A 18 -5.01 -22.34 11.34
N VAL A 19 -5.95 -23.05 11.98
CA VAL A 19 -5.66 -23.93 13.14
C VAL A 19 -5.65 -25.43 12.80
N LEU A 20 -6.03 -25.89 11.60
CA LEU A 20 -6.19 -27.34 11.36
C LEU A 20 -5.72 -27.86 9.98
N ALA A 21 -4.46 -27.62 9.60
CA ALA A 21 -3.81 -28.41 8.55
C ALA A 21 -2.28 -28.48 8.74
N PHE A 22 -1.83 -29.47 9.52
CA PHE A 22 -0.47 -30.00 9.43
C PHE A 22 -0.45 -31.17 8.44
N GLY A 23 0.56 -31.17 7.56
CA GLY A 23 1.03 -32.34 6.82
C GLY A 23 0.39 -32.55 5.44
N VAL A 24 1.16 -32.32 4.37
CA VAL A 24 1.67 -33.37 3.45
C VAL A 24 2.64 -32.74 2.42
N ALA A 25 3.85 -33.30 2.42
CA ALA A 25 4.87 -33.45 1.37
C ALA A 25 5.04 -32.41 0.24
N SER A 26 6.26 -31.84 0.22
CA SER A 26 6.96 -31.33 -0.96
C SER A 26 6.97 -32.35 -2.11
N PHE A 27 6.74 -31.86 -3.33
CA PHE A 27 7.43 -32.36 -4.51
C PHE A 27 7.82 -31.17 -5.41
N GLY A 28 9.11 -31.09 -5.70
CA GLY A 28 9.68 -30.11 -6.62
C GLY A 28 9.45 -30.50 -8.07
N GLY A 29 9.37 -29.48 -8.92
CA GLY A 29 9.33 -29.60 -10.37
C GLY A 29 9.24 -28.21 -10.96
N GLY A 30 10.37 -27.70 -11.46
CA GLY A 30 10.43 -26.39 -12.08
C GLY A 30 9.65 -26.31 -13.39
N LEU A 31 9.26 -25.09 -13.77
CA LEU A 31 9.31 -24.61 -15.15
C LEU A 31 9.00 -23.11 -15.16
N ALA A 32 9.81 -22.40 -15.94
CA ALA A 32 9.64 -21.01 -16.29
C ALA A 32 8.35 -20.79 -17.09
N ALA A 33 7.66 -19.69 -16.81
CA ALA A 33 6.83 -19.00 -17.78
C ALA A 33 6.80 -17.51 -17.43
N ILE A 34 7.38 -16.74 -18.34
CA ILE A 34 7.46 -15.29 -18.36
C ILE A 34 6.02 -14.76 -18.47
N ALA A 35 5.62 -13.89 -17.55
CA ALA A 35 4.35 -13.20 -17.62
C ALA A 35 4.34 -12.27 -18.85
N GLN A 36 3.75 -12.74 -19.93
CA GLN A 36 3.30 -11.91 -21.05
C GLN A 36 2.00 -11.22 -20.65
N ASP A 37 1.88 -9.95 -21.06
CA ASP A 37 0.64 -9.17 -21.13
C ASP A 37 -0.58 -10.07 -21.38
N GLN A 38 -1.56 -10.02 -20.50
CA GLN A 38 -2.88 -10.55 -20.84
C GLN A 38 -3.51 -9.63 -21.88
N PRO A 39 -3.94 -10.14 -23.04
CA PRO A 39 -4.67 -9.35 -24.00
C PRO A 39 -6.06 -9.03 -23.45
N ALA A 40 -6.50 -7.79 -23.62
CA ALA A 40 -7.88 -7.37 -23.36
C ALA A 40 -8.83 -8.26 -24.18
N GLY A 41 -9.55 -9.14 -23.49
CA GLY A 41 -10.66 -9.91 -24.06
C GLY A 41 -11.80 -8.99 -24.52
N PRO A 42 -12.76 -9.51 -25.31
CA PRO A 42 -13.78 -8.68 -25.95
C PRO A 42 -14.63 -7.94 -24.91
N ASN A 43 -14.56 -6.60 -24.96
CA ASN A 43 -15.33 -5.65 -24.17
C ASN A 43 -16.83 -5.77 -24.47
N THR A 44 -17.47 -6.78 -23.88
CA THR A 44 -18.92 -6.81 -23.70
C THR A 44 -19.15 -6.37 -22.27
N THR A 45 -19.20 -5.05 -22.03
CA THR A 45 -19.43 -4.51 -20.69
C THR A 45 -20.81 -4.94 -20.23
N ARG A 46 -20.89 -5.92 -19.31
CA ARG A 46 -22.15 -6.31 -18.67
C ARG A 46 -22.78 -5.08 -18.02
N ALA A 47 -24.10 -4.99 -18.11
CA ALA A 47 -24.83 -3.87 -17.52
C ALA A 47 -24.62 -3.85 -15.99
N PHE A 48 -24.35 -2.68 -15.40
CA PHE A 48 -24.13 -2.52 -13.96
C PHE A 48 -25.23 -3.18 -13.12
N ALA A 49 -26.50 -3.00 -13.49
CA ALA A 49 -27.63 -3.59 -12.78
C ALA A 49 -27.57 -5.14 -12.72
N GLU A 50 -27.01 -5.77 -13.75
CA GLU A 50 -26.80 -7.22 -13.78
C GLU A 50 -25.68 -7.62 -12.81
N VAL A 51 -24.52 -6.97 -12.92
CA VAL A 51 -23.36 -7.25 -12.07
C VAL A 51 -23.65 -6.97 -10.60
N LEU A 52 -24.40 -5.91 -10.30
CA LEU A 52 -24.82 -5.56 -8.95
C LEU A 52 -25.74 -6.62 -8.35
N ARG A 53 -26.66 -7.20 -9.13
CA ARG A 53 -27.53 -8.30 -8.66
C ARG A 53 -26.71 -9.54 -8.32
N GLU A 54 -25.75 -9.90 -9.18
CA GLU A 54 -24.85 -11.02 -8.94
C GLU A 54 -24.00 -10.81 -7.69
N TRP A 55 -23.41 -9.61 -7.55
CA TRP A 55 -22.64 -9.26 -6.36
C TRP A 55 -23.47 -9.35 -5.08
N LYS A 56 -24.71 -8.81 -5.07
CA LYS A 56 -25.63 -8.91 -3.93
C LYS A 56 -25.98 -10.36 -3.58
N ALA A 57 -26.09 -11.24 -4.58
CA ALA A 57 -26.33 -12.68 -4.34
C ALA A 57 -25.11 -13.37 -3.72
N ILE A 58 -23.90 -13.09 -4.21
CA ILE A 58 -22.65 -13.60 -3.62
C ILE A 58 -22.48 -13.08 -2.19
N ASP A 59 -22.83 -11.82 -1.94
CA ASP A 59 -22.81 -11.21 -0.61
C ASP A 59 -23.71 -11.99 0.37
N ALA A 60 -24.95 -12.27 -0.03
CA ALA A 60 -25.89 -13.07 0.76
C ALA A 60 -25.43 -14.53 0.97
N ASP A 61 -24.80 -15.14 -0.04
CA ASP A 61 -24.21 -16.49 0.08
C ASP A 61 -23.10 -16.51 1.13
N LEU A 62 -22.21 -15.52 1.10
CA LEU A 62 -21.09 -15.42 2.05
C LEU A 62 -21.57 -15.23 3.50
N ASP A 63 -22.63 -14.45 3.71
CA ASP A 63 -23.25 -14.29 5.03
C ASP A 63 -23.90 -15.60 5.51
N ARG A 64 -24.60 -16.31 4.61
CA ARG A 64 -25.16 -17.63 4.92
C ARG A 64 -24.08 -18.64 5.32
N LEU A 65 -22.99 -18.71 4.55
CA LEU A 65 -21.86 -19.60 4.82
C LEU A 65 -21.16 -19.26 6.14
N THR A 66 -21.06 -17.97 6.46
CA THR A 66 -20.52 -17.50 7.73
C THR A 66 -21.34 -18.00 8.91
N ASN A 67 -22.66 -17.82 8.84
CA ASN A 67 -23.57 -18.25 9.90
C ASN A 67 -23.56 -19.77 10.04
N ALA A 68 -23.69 -20.50 8.92
CA ALA A 68 -23.63 -21.95 8.90
C ALA A 68 -22.32 -22.50 9.50
N TYR A 69 -21.17 -21.87 9.20
CA TYR A 69 -19.89 -22.28 9.76
C TYR A 69 -19.84 -22.09 11.28
N SER A 70 -20.41 -20.98 11.77
CA SER A 70 -20.45 -20.66 13.20
C SER A 70 -21.32 -21.63 14.00
N GLU A 71 -22.40 -22.14 13.39
CA GLU A 71 -23.35 -23.08 13.99
C GLU A 71 -22.89 -24.54 13.86
N ALA A 72 -22.12 -24.87 12.83
CA ALA A 72 -21.65 -26.23 12.60
C ALA A 72 -20.76 -26.71 13.77
N THR A 73 -21.04 -27.90 14.30
CA THR A 73 -20.20 -28.57 15.32
C THR A 73 -19.27 -29.60 14.71
N GLU A 74 -19.69 -30.21 13.59
CA GLU A 74 -18.94 -31.25 12.89
C GLU A 74 -17.72 -30.68 12.13
N VAL A 75 -16.56 -31.31 12.32
CA VAL A 75 -15.29 -30.85 11.71
C VAL A 75 -15.34 -30.91 10.19
N GLU A 76 -15.92 -31.97 9.62
CA GLU A 76 -15.97 -32.14 8.16
C GLU A 76 -16.96 -31.17 7.49
N LEU A 77 -18.07 -30.86 8.17
CA LEU A 77 -19.00 -29.82 7.72
C LEU A 77 -18.32 -28.44 7.74
N ARG A 78 -17.61 -28.10 8.82
CA ARG A 78 -16.81 -26.86 8.88
C ARG A 78 -15.77 -26.78 7.77
N ARG A 79 -15.09 -27.89 7.46
CA ARG A 79 -14.12 -27.96 6.35
C ARG A 79 -14.78 -27.69 5.00
N THR A 80 -15.95 -28.27 4.76
CA THR A 80 -16.72 -28.10 3.52
C THR A 80 -17.21 -26.66 3.36
N LEU A 81 -17.85 -26.10 4.40
CA LEU A 81 -18.33 -24.71 4.42
C LEU A 81 -17.18 -23.71 4.19
N LEU A 82 -16.01 -23.98 4.77
CA LEU A 82 -14.83 -23.15 4.55
C LEU A 82 -14.32 -23.23 3.11
N ALA A 83 -14.34 -24.40 2.47
CA ALA A 83 -13.94 -24.55 1.08
C ALA A 83 -14.89 -23.78 0.15
N GLU A 84 -16.20 -23.89 0.37
CA GLU A 84 -17.22 -23.14 -0.38
C GLU A 84 -17.07 -21.63 -0.17
N TYR A 85 -16.85 -21.20 1.08
CA TYR A 85 -16.59 -19.79 1.40
C TYR A 85 -15.39 -19.25 0.62
N ARG A 86 -14.27 -19.99 0.57
CA ARG A 86 -13.08 -19.60 -0.18
C ARG A 86 -13.35 -19.48 -1.68
N GLN A 87 -14.12 -20.40 -2.25
CA GLN A 87 -14.53 -20.32 -3.65
C GLN A 87 -15.41 -19.09 -3.91
N LYS A 88 -16.37 -18.80 -3.03
CA LYS A 88 -17.24 -17.62 -3.14
C LYS A 88 -16.46 -16.31 -3.00
N ILE A 89 -15.42 -16.27 -2.16
CA ILE A 89 -14.51 -15.11 -2.08
C ILE A 89 -13.80 -14.89 -3.41
N ALA A 90 -13.24 -15.93 -4.04
CA ALA A 90 -12.57 -15.79 -5.33
C ALA A 90 -13.49 -15.26 -6.43
N ILE A 91 -14.74 -15.73 -6.48
CA ILE A 91 -15.77 -15.23 -7.42
C ILE A 91 -16.15 -13.78 -7.09
N SER A 92 -16.29 -13.46 -5.80
CA SER A 92 -16.60 -12.10 -5.33
C SER A 92 -15.54 -11.09 -5.76
N GLU A 93 -14.25 -11.45 -5.70
CA GLU A 93 -13.16 -10.58 -6.14
C GLU A 93 -13.23 -10.24 -7.63
N GLN A 94 -13.54 -11.23 -8.48
CA GLN A 94 -13.75 -11.01 -9.91
C GLN A 94 -14.99 -10.13 -10.16
N THR A 95 -16.09 -10.45 -9.50
CA THR A 95 -17.36 -9.69 -9.63
C THR A 95 -17.21 -8.25 -9.16
N LEU A 96 -16.41 -7.99 -8.11
CA LEU A 96 -16.12 -6.65 -7.62
C LEU A 96 -15.35 -5.80 -8.63
N ALA A 97 -14.42 -6.40 -9.39
CA ALA A 97 -13.70 -5.69 -10.45
C ALA A 97 -14.65 -5.29 -11.59
N GLU A 98 -15.53 -6.19 -12.02
CA GLU A 98 -16.58 -5.91 -13.00
C GLU A 98 -17.56 -4.84 -12.48
N LEU A 99 -17.99 -4.95 -11.21
CA LEU A 99 -18.92 -4.01 -10.59
C LEU A 99 -18.35 -2.60 -10.57
N ARG A 100 -17.06 -2.45 -10.23
CA ARG A 100 -16.36 -1.17 -10.28
C ARG A 100 -16.32 -0.61 -11.70
N SER A 101 -15.89 -1.42 -12.67
CA SER A 101 -15.74 -0.96 -14.06
C SER A 101 -17.06 -0.55 -14.69
N SER A 102 -18.13 -1.32 -14.45
CA SER A 102 -19.49 -1.03 -14.94
C SER A 102 -20.09 0.20 -14.25
N ALA A 103 -19.89 0.38 -12.93
CA ALA A 103 -20.33 1.58 -12.22
C ALA A 103 -19.63 2.85 -12.74
N LEU A 104 -18.32 2.79 -13.00
CA LEU A 104 -17.58 3.91 -13.59
C LEU A 104 -18.09 4.25 -14.99
N ALA A 105 -18.35 3.24 -15.82
CA ALA A 105 -18.87 3.44 -17.17
C ALA A 105 -20.28 4.05 -17.17
N GLU A 106 -21.17 3.60 -16.28
CA GLU A 106 -22.53 4.14 -16.17
C GLU A 106 -22.54 5.55 -15.59
N TYR A 107 -21.78 5.82 -14.52
CA TYR A 107 -21.72 7.15 -13.91
C TYR A 107 -21.21 8.20 -14.90
N ARG A 108 -20.24 7.85 -15.76
CA ARG A 108 -19.73 8.76 -16.81
C ARG A 108 -20.78 9.12 -17.86
N GLN A 109 -21.77 8.25 -18.11
CA GLN A 109 -22.83 8.50 -19.09
C GLN A 109 -24.01 9.25 -18.48
N THR A 110 -24.40 8.88 -17.26
CA THR A 110 -25.52 9.49 -16.55
C THR A 110 -25.16 9.77 -15.09
N PRO A 111 -24.36 10.81 -14.82
CA PRO A 111 -23.94 11.15 -13.46
C PRO A 111 -25.15 11.40 -12.56
N ASN A 112 -25.06 10.93 -11.32
CA ASN A 112 -26.09 11.10 -10.26
C ASN A 112 -27.50 10.58 -10.59
N LYS A 113 -27.70 9.87 -11.72
CA LYS A 113 -29.01 9.36 -12.12
C LYS A 113 -29.42 8.10 -11.33
N ASP A 114 -28.49 7.16 -11.18
CA ASP A 114 -28.69 5.95 -10.40
C ASP A 114 -27.96 6.05 -9.04
N ALA A 115 -28.73 6.03 -7.95
CA ALA A 115 -28.20 6.10 -6.60
C ALA A 115 -27.38 4.85 -6.20
N ASP A 116 -27.64 3.68 -6.79
CA ASP A 116 -26.85 2.47 -6.56
C ASP A 116 -25.45 2.61 -7.20
N VAL A 117 -25.36 3.19 -8.40
CA VAL A 117 -24.07 3.50 -9.06
C VAL A 117 -23.24 4.44 -8.18
N THR A 118 -23.82 5.57 -7.76
CA THR A 118 -23.12 6.53 -6.89
C THR A 118 -22.64 5.88 -5.59
N ARG A 119 -23.48 5.04 -4.97
CA ARG A 119 -23.13 4.35 -3.73
C ARG A 119 -21.99 3.34 -3.91
N VAL A 120 -21.97 2.63 -5.04
CA VAL A 120 -20.86 1.72 -5.36
C VAL A 120 -19.57 2.51 -5.53
N LEU A 121 -19.59 3.64 -6.25
CA LEU A 121 -18.40 4.46 -6.44
C LEU A 121 -17.86 5.05 -5.12
N LEU A 122 -18.74 5.53 -4.24
CA LEU A 122 -18.35 5.95 -2.89
C LEU A 122 -17.71 4.79 -2.09
N GLY A 123 -18.24 3.58 -2.23
CA GLY A 123 -17.65 2.37 -1.63
C GLY A 123 -16.27 2.03 -2.20
N VAL A 124 -16.10 2.14 -3.51
CA VAL A 124 -14.80 1.96 -4.20
C VAL A 124 -13.79 3.00 -3.74
N LEU A 125 -14.21 4.26 -3.62
CA LEU A 125 -13.39 5.35 -3.11
C LEU A 125 -12.88 5.05 -1.69
N ASP A 126 -13.80 4.69 -0.78
CA ASP A 126 -13.46 4.35 0.60
C ASP A 126 -12.53 3.14 0.71
N ASP A 127 -12.81 2.06 -0.05
CA ASP A 127 -11.96 0.86 -0.03
C ASP A 127 -10.57 1.14 -0.59
N SER A 128 -10.48 1.90 -1.69
CA SER A 128 -9.20 2.29 -2.29
C SER A 128 -8.38 3.13 -1.32
N LEU A 129 -9.00 4.10 -0.64
CA LEU A 129 -8.35 4.91 0.39
C LEU A 129 -7.83 4.05 1.56
N ARG A 130 -8.65 3.11 2.06
CA ARG A 130 -8.25 2.19 3.15
C ARG A 130 -7.15 1.20 2.76
N ARG A 131 -6.99 0.93 1.47
CA ARG A 131 -5.98 0.02 0.91
C ARG A 131 -4.80 0.76 0.29
N ASP A 132 -4.60 2.03 0.61
CA ASP A 132 -3.52 2.88 0.10
C ASP A 132 -3.44 2.99 -1.44
N ARG A 133 -4.53 2.67 -2.14
CA ARG A 133 -4.66 2.81 -3.60
C ARG A 133 -5.10 4.23 -3.91
N TYR A 134 -4.27 5.20 -3.51
CA TYR A 134 -4.64 6.61 -3.54
C TYR A 134 -4.86 7.15 -4.96
N ASP A 135 -4.22 6.55 -5.98
CA ASP A 135 -4.44 6.96 -7.38
C ASP A 135 -5.80 6.51 -7.90
N GLU A 136 -6.17 5.26 -7.62
CA GLU A 136 -7.51 4.73 -7.89
C GLU A 136 -8.59 5.53 -7.13
N ALA A 137 -8.32 5.84 -5.87
CA ALA A 137 -9.22 6.67 -5.05
C ALA A 137 -9.37 8.08 -5.64
N ALA A 138 -8.28 8.70 -6.10
CA ALA A 138 -8.31 10.04 -6.66
C ALA A 138 -9.10 10.13 -7.97
N GLU A 139 -9.02 9.10 -8.82
CA GLU A 139 -9.82 9.02 -10.05
C GLU A 139 -11.32 9.06 -9.72
N VAL A 140 -11.75 8.22 -8.77
CA VAL A 140 -13.16 8.16 -8.36
C VAL A 140 -13.59 9.45 -7.66
N ALA A 141 -12.78 9.98 -6.74
CA ALA A 141 -13.09 11.23 -6.04
C ALA A 141 -13.26 12.40 -7.02
N THR A 142 -12.36 12.51 -8.00
CA THR A 142 -12.41 13.57 -9.03
C THR A 142 -13.65 13.41 -9.90
N LEU A 143 -13.95 12.19 -10.38
CA LEU A 143 -15.15 11.92 -11.15
C LEU A 143 -16.44 12.34 -10.42
N LEU A 144 -16.54 12.02 -9.12
CA LEU A 144 -17.70 12.37 -8.31
C LEU A 144 -17.78 13.88 -8.04
N LEU A 145 -16.66 14.55 -7.75
CA LEU A 145 -16.60 15.99 -7.51
C LEU A 145 -16.94 16.79 -8.77
N ASP A 146 -16.36 16.44 -9.91
CA ASP A 146 -16.54 17.14 -11.19
C ASP A 146 -17.97 17.05 -11.73
N ASN A 147 -18.77 16.11 -11.21
CA ASN A 147 -20.17 15.92 -11.57
C ASN A 147 -21.13 16.29 -10.42
N ASP A 148 -20.71 17.13 -9.47
CA ASP A 148 -21.55 17.64 -8.38
C ASP A 148 -22.28 16.53 -7.59
N CYS A 149 -21.58 15.44 -7.29
CA CYS A 149 -22.16 14.32 -6.53
C CYS A 149 -22.79 14.80 -5.21
N PRO A 150 -24.08 14.51 -4.93
CA PRO A 150 -24.82 15.09 -3.82
C PRO A 150 -24.49 14.46 -2.46
N GLU A 151 -23.35 13.78 -2.31
CA GLU A 151 -22.91 13.14 -1.06
C GLU A 151 -22.15 14.15 -0.19
N PRO A 152 -22.71 14.60 0.95
CA PRO A 152 -22.07 15.62 1.77
C PRO A 152 -20.74 15.18 2.39
N ALA A 153 -20.49 13.88 2.55
CA ALA A 153 -19.22 13.36 3.06
C ALA A 153 -18.11 13.25 1.99
N LEU A 154 -18.42 13.46 0.71
CA LEU A 154 -17.44 13.33 -0.38
C LEU A 154 -16.21 14.25 -0.21
N PRO A 155 -16.33 15.53 0.22
CA PRO A 155 -15.16 16.37 0.44
C PRO A 155 -14.22 15.85 1.53
N ASP A 156 -14.70 15.17 2.58
CA ASP A 156 -13.83 14.53 3.58
C ASP A 156 -13.00 13.42 2.94
N MET A 157 -13.66 12.52 2.20
CA MET A 157 -13.01 11.39 1.54
C MET A 157 -11.99 11.87 0.51
N ALA A 158 -12.37 12.82 -0.34
CA ALA A 158 -11.51 13.40 -1.37
C ALA A 158 -10.34 14.19 -0.76
N GLY A 159 -10.57 14.93 0.32
CA GLY A 159 -9.53 15.65 1.05
C GLY A 159 -8.49 14.72 1.67
N ARG A 160 -8.92 13.60 2.25
CA ARG A 160 -8.03 12.54 2.76
C ARG A 160 -7.22 11.89 1.65
N VAL A 161 -7.82 11.62 0.49
CA VAL A 161 -7.09 11.12 -0.69
C VAL A 161 -6.03 12.12 -1.15
N ALA A 162 -6.40 13.39 -1.30
CA ALA A 162 -5.48 14.45 -1.71
C ALA A 162 -4.30 14.58 -0.73
N TYR A 163 -4.57 14.53 0.58
CA TYR A 163 -3.52 14.54 1.60
C TYR A 163 -2.56 13.36 1.43
N CYS A 164 -3.09 12.14 1.24
CA CYS A 164 -2.27 10.95 1.07
C CYS A 164 -1.44 10.96 -0.23
N ARG A 165 -1.79 11.81 -1.20
CA ARG A 165 -1.06 12.05 -2.45
C ARG A 165 -0.10 13.24 -2.37
N ASP A 166 0.12 13.81 -1.18
CA ASP A 166 0.91 15.03 -0.96
C ASP A 166 0.33 16.28 -1.69
N GLU A 167 -0.96 16.27 -2.04
CA GLU A 167 -1.70 17.39 -2.66
C GLU A 167 -2.29 18.31 -1.57
N PHE A 168 -1.44 18.82 -0.67
CA PHE A 168 -1.87 19.41 0.60
C PHE A 168 -2.76 20.67 0.46
N ALA A 169 -2.58 21.48 -0.58
CA ALA A 169 -3.47 22.62 -0.82
C ALA A 169 -4.90 22.19 -1.19
N LYS A 170 -5.02 21.15 -2.03
CA LYS A 170 -6.31 20.54 -2.39
C LYS A 170 -6.95 19.86 -1.17
N ALA A 171 -6.14 19.15 -0.39
CA ALA A 171 -6.57 18.53 0.85
C ALA A 171 -7.16 19.55 1.83
N GLU A 172 -6.45 20.65 2.08
CA GLU A 172 -6.91 21.73 2.96
C GLU A 172 -8.27 22.29 2.53
N SER A 173 -8.44 22.56 1.23
CA SER A 173 -9.68 23.10 0.70
C SER A 173 -10.86 22.13 0.90
N LEU A 174 -10.68 20.86 0.53
CA LEU A 174 -11.75 19.85 0.62
C LEU A 174 -12.10 19.49 2.07
N LEU A 175 -11.11 19.40 2.95
CA LEU A 175 -11.36 19.12 4.37
C LEU A 175 -12.08 20.29 5.06
N LYS A 176 -11.76 21.54 4.70
CA LYS A 176 -12.52 22.72 5.19
C LYS A 176 -13.97 22.70 4.71
N GLN A 177 -14.23 22.35 3.45
CA GLN A 177 -15.61 22.19 2.95
C GLN A 177 -16.36 21.11 3.75
N ALA A 178 -15.73 19.97 4.04
CA ALA A 178 -16.34 18.94 4.88
C ALA A 178 -16.59 19.42 6.32
N GLN A 179 -15.69 20.24 6.88
CA GLN A 179 -15.85 20.85 8.19
C GLN A 179 -17.06 21.78 8.25
N GLU A 180 -17.19 22.68 7.27
CA GLU A 180 -18.33 23.60 7.13
C GLU A 180 -19.66 22.85 6.97
N ALA A 181 -19.64 21.71 6.28
CA ALA A 181 -20.81 20.83 6.12
C ALA A 181 -21.12 19.96 7.35
N ASN A 182 -20.32 20.01 8.43
CA ASN A 182 -20.40 19.10 9.58
C ASN A 182 -20.30 17.61 9.17
N LYS A 183 -19.42 17.30 8.21
CA LYS A 183 -19.16 15.97 7.66
C LYS A 183 -17.70 15.54 7.75
N LEU A 184 -16.85 16.35 8.39
CA LEU A 184 -15.45 16.01 8.62
C LEU A 184 -15.35 14.78 9.54
N SER A 185 -14.53 13.81 9.15
CA SER A 185 -14.24 12.63 9.95
C SER A 185 -13.12 12.91 10.98
N SER A 186 -12.98 12.06 12.00
CA SER A 186 -11.86 12.17 12.95
C SER A 186 -10.49 11.94 12.34
N GLU A 187 -10.41 11.24 11.19
CA GLU A 187 -9.19 11.22 10.37
C GLU A 187 -9.01 12.58 9.70
N GLY A 188 -10.04 13.11 9.04
CA GLY A 188 -10.03 14.41 8.38
C GLY A 188 -9.62 15.57 9.31
N GLU A 189 -10.11 15.59 10.55
CA GLU A 189 -9.70 16.55 11.60
C GLU A 189 -8.20 16.53 11.84
N ARG A 190 -7.63 15.34 12.10
CA ARG A 190 -6.18 15.17 12.32
C ARG A 190 -5.35 15.60 11.10
N LEU A 191 -5.83 15.34 9.89
CA LEU A 191 -5.13 15.78 8.67
C LEU A 191 -5.20 17.29 8.49
N LEU A 192 -6.35 17.89 8.80
CA LEU A 192 -6.55 19.33 8.71
C LEU A 192 -5.68 20.10 9.72
N GLU A 193 -5.47 19.54 10.92
CA GLU A 193 -4.52 20.08 11.90
C GLU A 193 -3.06 20.07 11.39
N ASP A 194 -2.66 19.01 10.68
CA ASP A 194 -1.29 18.86 10.16
C ASP A 194 -1.04 19.61 8.84
N VAL A 195 -2.09 19.93 8.07
CA VAL A 195 -1.96 20.37 6.67
C VAL A 195 -1.10 21.61 6.49
N ALA A 196 -1.12 22.56 7.44
CA ALA A 196 -0.31 23.77 7.38
C ALA A 196 1.19 23.46 7.47
N THR A 197 1.57 22.56 8.37
CA THR A 197 2.94 22.06 8.51
C THR A 197 3.33 21.27 7.27
N ALA A 198 2.46 20.37 6.80
CA ALA A 198 2.71 19.55 5.62
C ALA A 198 2.97 20.40 4.37
N LYS A 199 2.19 21.46 4.13
CA LYS A 199 2.41 22.41 3.01
C LYS A 199 3.80 23.04 3.06
N THR A 200 4.22 23.51 4.23
CA THR A 200 5.51 24.17 4.43
C THR A 200 6.66 23.20 4.17
N SER A 201 6.60 22.00 4.76
CA SER A 201 7.61 20.97 4.55
C SER A 201 7.65 20.46 3.11
N TRP A 202 6.49 20.27 2.48
CA TRP A 202 6.42 19.81 1.10
C TRP A 202 6.99 20.82 0.11
N ALA A 203 6.74 22.12 0.32
CA ALA A 203 7.34 23.16 -0.51
C ALA A 203 8.89 23.13 -0.45
N ARG A 204 9.46 22.90 0.74
CA ARG A 204 10.92 22.71 0.91
C ARG A 204 11.41 21.47 0.16
N GLU A 205 10.71 20.34 0.34
CA GLU A 205 11.03 19.08 -0.36
C GLU A 205 10.96 19.22 -1.89
N GLN A 206 9.96 19.91 -2.42
CA GLN A 206 9.81 20.16 -3.86
C GLN A 206 10.98 20.97 -4.43
N GLN A 207 11.45 22.00 -3.72
CA GLN A 207 12.62 22.79 -4.14
C GLN A 207 13.90 21.95 -4.17
N ILE A 208 14.07 21.03 -3.21
CA ILE A 208 15.22 20.11 -3.21
C ILE A 208 15.13 19.17 -4.42
N ARG A 209 13.97 18.55 -4.63
CA ARG A 209 13.71 17.63 -5.74
C ARG A 209 13.92 18.26 -7.12
N GLU A 210 13.56 19.52 -7.30
CA GLU A 210 13.76 20.26 -8.55
C GLU A 210 15.26 20.48 -8.85
N LYS A 211 16.04 20.85 -7.83
CA LYS A 211 17.50 20.98 -7.96
C LYS A 211 18.15 19.63 -8.28
N GLU A 212 17.73 18.56 -7.60
CA GLU A 212 18.21 17.20 -7.84
C GLU A 212 17.82 16.67 -9.22
N ALA A 213 16.62 16.98 -9.69
CA ALA A 213 16.19 16.63 -11.04
C ALA A 213 16.99 17.36 -12.12
N THR A 214 17.41 18.60 -11.85
CA THR A 214 18.30 19.38 -12.73
C THR A 214 19.71 18.80 -12.77
N ALA A 215 20.26 18.41 -11.62
CA ALA A 215 21.57 17.75 -11.54
C ALA A 215 21.55 16.35 -12.17
N ASN A 216 20.44 15.63 -12.02
CA ASN A 216 20.16 14.33 -12.62
C ASN A 216 21.27 13.27 -12.40
N ASP A 217 21.88 13.26 -11.22
CA ASP A 217 23.06 12.44 -10.91
C ASP A 217 22.85 11.49 -9.71
N LEU A 218 21.69 11.56 -9.03
CA LEU A 218 21.41 10.71 -7.87
C LEU A 218 21.38 9.21 -8.21
N PRO A 219 21.88 8.32 -7.34
CA PRO A 219 21.80 6.88 -7.57
C PRO A 219 20.35 6.37 -7.68
N ARG A 220 20.16 5.28 -8.41
CA ARG A 220 18.86 4.63 -8.60
C ARG A 220 18.97 3.12 -8.46
N VAL A 221 17.99 2.52 -7.80
CA VAL A 221 17.86 1.07 -7.61
C VAL A 221 16.47 0.62 -8.06
N ALA A 222 16.41 -0.46 -8.84
CA ALA A 222 15.17 -1.17 -9.13
C ALA A 222 15.00 -2.33 -8.15
N LEU A 223 13.80 -2.45 -7.60
CA LEU A 223 13.32 -3.64 -6.90
C LEU A 223 12.28 -4.33 -7.80
N GLU A 224 12.64 -5.46 -8.37
CA GLU A 224 11.68 -6.36 -9.00
C GLU A 224 10.99 -7.13 -7.88
N THR A 225 9.67 -6.97 -7.73
CA THR A 225 8.88 -7.63 -6.69
C THR A 225 7.89 -8.62 -7.28
N THR A 226 7.30 -9.47 -6.44
CA THR A 226 6.18 -10.34 -6.83
C THR A 226 4.92 -9.57 -7.29
N LYS A 227 4.86 -8.25 -7.09
CA LYS A 227 3.77 -7.38 -7.58
C LYS A 227 4.16 -6.50 -8.77
N GLY A 228 5.41 -6.58 -9.22
CA GLY A 228 5.96 -5.74 -10.28
C GLY A 228 7.17 -4.92 -9.83
N ARG A 229 7.58 -4.00 -10.69
CA ARG A 229 8.81 -3.21 -10.53
C ARG A 229 8.58 -1.93 -9.74
N ILE A 230 9.50 -1.61 -8.83
CA ILE A 230 9.58 -0.34 -8.12
C ILE A 230 10.96 0.27 -8.37
N VAL A 231 11.04 1.51 -8.86
CA VAL A 231 12.31 2.24 -9.01
C VAL A 231 12.42 3.30 -7.95
N ILE A 232 13.57 3.31 -7.28
CA ILE A 232 13.88 4.19 -6.16
C ILE A 232 15.06 5.07 -6.54
N GLU A 233 14.95 6.36 -6.29
CA GLU A 233 16.04 7.34 -6.33
C GLU A 233 16.59 7.58 -4.92
N LEU A 234 17.91 7.58 -4.76
CA LEU A 234 18.59 7.61 -3.46
C LEU A 234 19.18 9.00 -3.17
N PHE A 235 18.94 9.50 -1.95
CA PHE A 235 19.31 10.84 -1.49
C PHE A 235 20.76 10.90 -0.97
N GLU A 236 21.73 10.69 -1.86
CA GLU A 236 23.15 10.55 -1.50
C GLU A 236 23.76 11.82 -0.90
N ASN A 237 23.17 12.99 -1.16
CA ASN A 237 23.63 14.25 -0.59
C ASN A 237 23.32 14.34 0.93
N GLU A 238 22.23 13.70 1.37
CA GLU A 238 21.75 13.75 2.75
C GLU A 238 22.20 12.54 3.59
N ALA A 239 22.16 11.34 2.98
CA ALA A 239 22.38 10.07 3.67
C ALA A 239 23.46 9.17 3.00
N PRO A 240 24.70 9.67 2.79
CA PRO A 240 25.75 8.93 2.08
C PRO A 240 26.15 7.62 2.76
N GLU A 241 26.15 7.53 4.10
CA GLU A 241 26.51 6.29 4.80
C GLU A 241 25.44 5.22 4.59
N THR A 242 24.17 5.63 4.73
CA THR A 242 23.01 4.76 4.56
C THR A 242 22.93 4.23 3.13
N ILE A 243 23.24 5.08 2.14
CA ILE A 243 23.25 4.71 0.73
C ILE A 243 24.47 3.86 0.38
N GLY A 244 25.64 4.19 0.92
CA GLY A 244 26.84 3.36 0.87
C GLY A 244 26.53 1.93 1.29
N ASN A 245 25.83 1.78 2.42
CA ASN A 245 25.35 0.49 2.89
C ASN A 245 24.37 -0.17 1.92
N PHE A 246 23.27 0.52 1.58
CA PHE A 246 22.18 -0.04 0.77
C PHE A 246 22.67 -0.50 -0.61
N VAL A 247 23.41 0.35 -1.32
CA VAL A 247 23.98 0.04 -2.64
C VAL A 247 24.93 -1.14 -2.54
N SER A 248 25.82 -1.19 -1.54
CA SER A 248 26.74 -2.31 -1.36
C SER A 248 26.03 -3.64 -1.12
N LEU A 249 24.89 -3.62 -0.43
CA LEU A 249 24.05 -4.81 -0.18
C LEU A 249 23.30 -5.25 -1.45
N VAL A 250 22.80 -4.30 -2.24
CA VAL A 250 22.20 -4.59 -3.55
C VAL A 250 23.21 -5.25 -4.49
N GLU A 251 24.43 -4.72 -4.59
CA GLU A 251 25.48 -5.28 -5.46
C GLU A 251 25.93 -6.68 -5.03
N LYS A 252 25.83 -6.99 -3.73
CA LYS A 252 26.05 -8.34 -3.17
C LYS A 252 24.84 -9.26 -3.29
N ARG A 253 23.75 -8.81 -3.94
CA ARG A 253 22.49 -9.54 -4.07
C ARG A 253 21.83 -9.90 -2.73
N PHE A 254 22.12 -9.14 -1.68
CA PHE A 254 21.64 -9.43 -0.32
C PHE A 254 20.11 -9.42 -0.23
N TYR A 255 19.46 -8.54 -1.01
CA TYR A 255 18.00 -8.36 -0.97
C TYR A 255 17.21 -9.37 -1.81
N ASP A 256 17.88 -10.17 -2.65
CA ASP A 256 17.20 -11.13 -3.53
C ASP A 256 16.51 -12.21 -2.70
N GLY A 257 15.21 -12.44 -2.97
CA GLY A 257 14.35 -13.39 -2.27
C GLY A 257 13.79 -12.90 -0.93
N LEU A 258 14.23 -11.74 -0.42
CA LEU A 258 13.79 -11.23 0.87
C LEU A 258 12.33 -10.75 0.85
N ALA A 259 11.63 -10.96 1.96
CA ALA A 259 10.21 -10.66 2.09
C ALA A 259 9.95 -9.23 2.60
N PHE A 260 8.84 -8.65 2.15
CA PHE A 260 8.17 -7.57 2.88
C PHE A 260 7.41 -8.19 4.06
N HIS A 261 8.11 -8.38 5.17
CA HIS A 261 7.61 -9.13 6.33
C HIS A 261 6.54 -8.38 7.13
N ARG A 262 6.47 -7.05 6.99
CA ARG A 262 5.51 -6.19 7.70
C ARG A 262 4.99 -5.08 6.78
N VAL A 263 3.71 -5.13 6.44
CA VAL A 263 3.04 -4.16 5.55
C VAL A 263 1.75 -3.69 6.20
N LEU A 264 1.75 -2.45 6.70
CA LEU A 264 0.67 -1.87 7.49
C LEU A 264 -0.09 -0.82 6.67
N PRO A 265 -1.41 -1.01 6.45
CA PRO A 265 -2.23 -0.02 5.74
C PRO A 265 -2.18 1.36 6.39
N GLY A 266 -2.15 2.41 5.58
CA GLY A 266 -2.08 3.80 6.04
C GLY A 266 -0.73 4.19 6.63
N PHE A 267 0.29 3.32 6.51
CA PHE A 267 1.59 3.55 7.13
C PHE A 267 2.76 3.22 6.19
N MET A 268 3.18 1.95 6.10
CA MET A 268 4.39 1.58 5.36
C MET A 268 4.46 0.07 5.02
N ALA A 269 5.35 -0.25 4.08
CA ALA A 269 5.82 -1.58 3.75
C ALA A 269 7.30 -1.75 4.15
N GLN A 270 7.59 -2.62 5.11
CA GLN A 270 8.92 -2.90 5.65
C GLN A 270 9.46 -4.23 5.12
N GLY A 271 10.72 -4.20 4.67
CA GLY A 271 11.46 -5.32 4.11
C GLY A 271 12.94 -5.28 4.49
N GLY A 272 13.78 -6.02 3.77
CA GLY A 272 15.23 -6.04 3.98
C GLY A 272 15.71 -6.86 5.18
N ASP A 273 14.87 -7.76 5.69
CA ASP A 273 15.22 -8.68 6.78
C ASP A 273 15.52 -10.08 6.23
N PRO A 274 16.75 -10.62 6.38
CA PRO A 274 17.09 -11.98 5.98
C PRO A 274 16.38 -13.07 6.78
N ALA A 275 15.94 -12.79 8.02
CA ALA A 275 15.19 -13.75 8.84
C ALA A 275 13.68 -13.76 8.50
N GLY A 276 13.17 -12.72 7.84
CA GLY A 276 11.78 -12.57 7.45
C GLY A 276 10.77 -12.40 8.60
N ASN A 277 11.24 -12.16 9.82
CA ASN A 277 10.43 -12.07 11.04
C ASN A 277 10.59 -10.72 11.79
N GLY A 278 11.42 -9.82 11.27
CA GLY A 278 11.77 -8.51 11.80
C GLY A 278 13.06 -8.46 12.63
N SER A 279 13.75 -9.59 12.89
CA SER A 279 14.89 -9.62 13.82
C SER A 279 16.26 -9.78 13.16
N GLY A 280 16.34 -9.98 11.84
CA GLY A 280 17.61 -10.14 11.14
C GLY A 280 18.21 -8.83 10.62
N GLY A 281 19.43 -8.93 10.10
CA GLY A 281 20.20 -7.82 9.57
C GLY A 281 21.44 -8.30 8.79
N PRO A 282 22.31 -7.38 8.33
CA PRO A 282 23.46 -7.72 7.48
C PRO A 282 24.68 -8.19 8.30
N GLY A 283 24.51 -8.44 9.60
CA GLY A 283 25.58 -8.80 10.54
C GLY A 283 26.37 -7.61 11.09
N TYR A 284 25.91 -6.38 10.86
CA TYR A 284 26.49 -5.15 11.40
C TYR A 284 25.44 -4.03 11.44
N GLU A 285 25.77 -2.94 12.12
CA GLU A 285 24.95 -1.74 12.22
C GLU A 285 25.66 -0.52 11.59
N ILE A 286 24.89 0.51 11.24
CA ILE A 286 25.38 1.77 10.67
C ILE A 286 24.85 2.98 11.46
N TYR A 287 25.58 4.09 11.43
CA TYR A 287 25.19 5.34 12.06
C TYR A 287 23.94 5.95 11.41
N CYS A 288 23.05 6.51 12.23
CA CYS A 288 21.89 7.27 11.77
C CYS A 288 22.31 8.62 11.18
N GLU A 289 21.59 9.07 10.15
CA GLU A 289 21.81 10.37 9.50
C GLU A 289 20.56 11.27 9.59
N CYS A 290 19.58 10.87 10.40
CA CYS A 290 18.28 11.54 10.57
C CYS A 290 18.31 12.79 11.47
N GLU A 291 19.37 13.01 12.25
CA GLU A 291 19.51 14.18 13.13
C GLU A 291 20.23 15.36 12.43
N LYS A 292 20.69 15.18 11.19
CA LYS A 292 21.40 16.24 10.45
C LYS A 292 20.44 17.39 10.12
N PRO A 293 20.92 18.65 10.06
CA PRO A 293 20.07 19.79 9.68
C PRO A 293 19.41 19.67 8.30
N ASN A 294 20.03 18.90 7.38
CA ASN A 294 19.55 18.66 6.03
C ASN A 294 18.83 17.31 5.86
N HIS A 295 18.41 16.63 6.93
CA HIS A 295 17.65 15.39 6.80
C HIS A 295 16.35 15.61 6.03
N ARG A 296 15.89 14.56 5.33
CA ARG A 296 14.63 14.57 4.58
C ARG A 296 13.48 14.10 5.47
N GLU A 297 12.28 14.57 5.18
CA GLU A 297 11.04 14.21 5.87
C GLU A 297 10.27 13.10 5.12
N HIS A 298 9.34 12.42 5.80
CA HIS A 298 8.61 11.28 5.26
C HIS A 298 7.31 11.68 4.55
N PHE A 299 7.35 11.72 3.22
CA PHE A 299 6.20 11.89 2.32
C PHE A 299 5.76 10.58 1.68
N ARG A 300 4.77 10.57 0.77
CA ARG A 300 4.37 9.36 0.03
C ARG A 300 5.56 8.77 -0.74
N GLY A 301 5.75 7.45 -0.62
CA GLY A 301 6.79 6.72 -1.35
C GLY A 301 8.21 6.94 -0.83
N THR A 302 8.37 7.47 0.38
CA THR A 302 9.69 7.69 0.97
C THR A 302 10.31 6.37 1.39
N LEU A 303 11.59 6.18 1.08
CA LEU A 303 12.42 5.08 1.55
C LEU A 303 13.20 5.51 2.79
N SER A 304 13.09 4.74 3.87
CA SER A 304 13.71 5.08 5.16
C SER A 304 14.21 3.84 5.89
N MET A 305 15.27 4.02 6.70
CA MET A 305 15.97 2.95 7.40
C MET A 305 15.20 2.51 8.64
N ALA A 306 14.91 1.21 8.76
CA ALA A 306 14.34 0.64 9.98
C ALA A 306 15.46 0.38 11.00
N HIS A 307 15.18 0.61 12.28
CA HIS A 307 16.12 0.36 13.38
C HIS A 307 15.38 0.19 14.71
N ALA A 308 16.04 -0.38 15.71
CA ALA A 308 15.51 -0.59 17.07
C ALA A 308 15.88 0.54 18.06
N GLY A 309 16.64 1.52 17.60
CA GLY A 309 17.18 2.63 18.39
C GLY A 309 18.27 3.37 17.61
N LYS A 310 18.83 4.42 18.21
CA LYS A 310 19.91 5.20 17.60
C LYS A 310 21.07 4.30 17.18
N ASP A 311 21.53 4.48 15.94
CA ASP A 311 22.68 3.79 15.35
C ASP A 311 22.54 2.24 15.32
N THR A 312 21.31 1.72 15.24
CA THR A 312 21.02 0.27 15.10
C THR A 312 20.42 -0.09 13.74
N GLY A 313 20.57 0.82 12.75
CA GLY A 313 20.17 0.57 11.37
C GLY A 313 21.10 -0.45 10.72
N GLY A 314 20.59 -1.24 9.78
CA GLY A 314 21.35 -2.29 9.11
C GLY A 314 20.89 -2.48 7.68
N SER A 315 20.15 -3.55 7.41
CA SER A 315 19.64 -3.86 6.07
C SER A 315 18.14 -3.59 5.92
N GLN A 316 17.41 -3.52 7.03
CA GLN A 316 15.96 -3.37 7.01
C GLN A 316 15.55 -1.94 6.64
N PHE A 317 14.58 -1.82 5.75
CA PHE A 317 14.06 -0.53 5.31
C PHE A 317 12.54 -0.57 5.25
N PHE A 318 11.91 0.59 5.14
CA PHE A 318 10.49 0.69 4.84
C PHE A 318 10.21 1.76 3.78
N LEU A 319 9.14 1.51 3.02
CA LEU A 319 8.54 2.43 2.05
C LEU A 319 7.22 2.94 2.61
N THR A 320 7.06 4.27 2.73
CA THR A 320 5.84 4.87 3.26
C THR A 320 4.73 4.93 2.22
N PHE A 321 3.49 4.66 2.64
CA PHE A 321 2.33 4.80 1.75
C PHE A 321 1.82 6.24 1.64
N ARG A 322 2.03 7.03 2.69
CA ARG A 322 1.60 8.42 2.84
C ARG A 322 2.56 9.18 3.76
N ARG A 323 2.32 10.46 3.98
CA ARG A 323 3.08 11.26 4.95
C ARG A 323 3.05 10.65 6.37
N THR A 324 4.19 10.58 7.03
CA THR A 324 4.35 10.00 8.40
C THR A 324 5.20 10.90 9.30
N PRO A 325 4.68 12.05 9.78
CA PRO A 325 5.47 13.06 10.49
C PRO A 325 6.11 12.59 11.79
N HIS A 326 5.50 11.59 12.44
CA HIS A 326 6.02 11.04 13.69
C HIS A 326 7.35 10.29 13.51
N LEU A 327 7.79 10.03 12.28
CA LEU A 327 9.09 9.41 11.96
C LEU A 327 10.18 10.43 11.60
N ASP A 328 9.81 11.69 11.35
CA ASP A 328 10.74 12.74 10.95
C ASP A 328 11.77 13.01 12.05
N GLY A 329 13.04 13.15 11.66
CA GLY A 329 14.16 13.26 12.60
C GLY A 329 14.49 11.99 13.40
N ARG A 330 13.72 10.91 13.25
CA ARG A 330 13.90 9.66 14.00
C ARG A 330 14.43 8.51 13.16
N HIS A 331 14.02 8.43 11.90
CA HIS A 331 14.47 7.43 10.95
C HIS A 331 15.17 8.10 9.77
N THR A 332 16.26 7.50 9.30
CA THR A 332 17.05 8.07 8.20
C THR A 332 16.31 7.87 6.90
N VAL A 333 15.74 8.95 6.36
CA VAL A 333 15.23 8.98 4.99
C VAL A 333 16.41 9.02 4.03
N PHE A 334 16.47 8.05 3.12
CA PHE A 334 17.60 7.90 2.19
C PHE A 334 17.19 7.67 0.74
N GLY A 335 15.90 7.77 0.42
CA GLY A 335 15.43 7.75 -0.96
C GLY A 335 13.94 7.94 -1.12
N ARG A 336 13.46 7.82 -2.35
CA ARG A 336 12.05 7.87 -2.72
C ARG A 336 11.73 6.98 -3.92
N VAL A 337 10.51 6.49 -4.00
CA VAL A 337 9.95 5.86 -5.19
C VAL A 337 9.74 6.92 -6.28
N ILE A 338 10.25 6.65 -7.48
CA ILE A 338 10.03 7.47 -8.68
C ILE A 338 9.20 6.74 -9.75
N GLU A 339 9.15 5.41 -9.71
CA GLU A 339 8.28 4.57 -10.55
C GLU A 339 7.73 3.40 -9.71
N GLY A 340 6.47 3.03 -9.91
CA GLY A 340 5.84 1.89 -9.22
C GLY A 340 5.19 2.21 -7.87
N LEU A 341 4.65 3.43 -7.68
CA LEU A 341 3.82 3.75 -6.51
C LEU A 341 2.54 2.89 -6.44
N ASP A 342 1.98 2.51 -7.59
CA ASP A 342 0.85 1.61 -7.69
C ASP A 342 1.23 0.16 -7.32
N VAL A 343 2.45 -0.27 -7.69
CA VAL A 343 3.02 -1.57 -7.30
C VAL A 343 3.22 -1.63 -5.79
N LEU A 344 3.80 -0.57 -5.20
CA LEU A 344 3.93 -0.44 -3.75
C LEU A 344 2.56 -0.57 -3.07
N ALA A 345 1.53 0.12 -3.56
CA ALA A 345 0.18 0.04 -2.99
C ALA A 345 -0.41 -1.39 -3.04
N LYS A 346 -0.02 -2.21 -4.04
CA LYS A 346 -0.47 -3.59 -4.23
C LYS A 346 0.22 -4.63 -3.32
N LEU A 347 1.27 -4.26 -2.59
CA LEU A 347 1.96 -5.19 -1.68
C LEU A 347 1.01 -5.78 -0.62
N GLN A 348 1.16 -7.07 -0.36
CA GLN A 348 0.30 -7.86 0.51
C GLN A 348 0.33 -7.31 1.94
N ARG A 349 -0.84 -6.88 2.42
CA ARG A 349 -1.00 -6.39 3.79
C ARG A 349 -0.71 -7.51 4.79
N ARG A 350 0.18 -7.24 5.74
CA ARG A 350 0.69 -8.20 6.71
C ARG A 350 1.09 -7.48 8.00
N ASN A 351 0.38 -7.76 9.10
CA ASN A 351 0.73 -7.23 10.42
C ASN A 351 1.24 -8.37 11.32
N PRO A 352 2.55 -8.48 11.57
CA PRO A 352 3.14 -9.51 12.41
C PRO A 352 2.58 -9.58 13.84
N GLN A 353 1.97 -8.51 14.35
CA GLN A 353 1.34 -8.52 15.68
C GLN A 353 0.13 -9.47 15.75
N PHE A 354 -0.49 -9.79 14.61
CA PHE A 354 -1.52 -10.81 14.54
C PHE A 354 -0.86 -12.17 14.27
N ASN A 355 -0.55 -12.91 15.33
CA ASN A 355 0.21 -14.19 15.29
C ASN A 355 -0.46 -15.35 14.52
N ARG A 356 -1.63 -15.16 13.89
CA ARG A 356 -2.39 -16.27 13.28
C ARG A 356 -2.68 -16.03 11.81
N GLY A 357 -2.21 -16.95 10.96
CA GLY A 357 -2.68 -17.06 9.56
C GLY A 357 -2.27 -15.91 8.65
N LEU A 358 -1.08 -15.34 8.82
CA LEU A 358 -0.64 -14.23 7.98
C LEU A 358 -0.54 -14.69 6.51
N PRO A 359 -1.06 -13.90 5.56
CA PRO A 359 -0.95 -14.22 4.14
C PRO A 359 0.53 -14.26 3.72
N GLU A 360 0.85 -15.09 2.73
CA GLU A 360 2.20 -15.19 2.17
C GLU A 360 2.73 -13.79 1.79
N PRO A 361 3.96 -13.43 2.21
CA PRO A 361 4.49 -12.11 1.96
C PRO A 361 4.92 -11.96 0.51
N ASP A 362 4.79 -10.75 -0.01
CA ASP A 362 5.46 -10.37 -1.25
C ASP A 362 6.98 -10.28 -1.05
N ARG A 363 7.72 -10.54 -2.12
CA ARG A 363 9.18 -10.65 -2.09
C ARG A 363 9.84 -9.73 -3.09
N ILE A 364 11.07 -9.32 -2.76
CA ILE A 364 12.01 -8.73 -3.71
C ILE A 364 12.61 -9.90 -4.48
N VAL A 365 12.18 -10.10 -5.72
CA VAL A 365 12.70 -11.14 -6.62
C VAL A 365 14.14 -10.82 -7.01
N LYS A 366 14.42 -9.55 -7.31
CA LYS A 366 15.75 -9.05 -7.66
C LYS A 366 15.88 -7.58 -7.24
N ALA A 367 17.02 -7.21 -6.67
CA ALA A 367 17.42 -5.81 -6.52
C ALA A 367 18.59 -5.48 -7.48
N GLU A 368 18.54 -4.32 -8.14
CA GLU A 368 19.55 -3.94 -9.14
C GLU A 368 19.86 -2.45 -9.08
N VAL A 369 21.15 -2.11 -9.06
CA VAL A 369 21.61 -0.72 -9.20
C VAL A 369 21.49 -0.31 -10.66
N LEU A 370 20.63 0.66 -10.96
CA LEU A 370 20.43 1.21 -12.30
C LEU A 370 21.43 2.33 -12.61
N ARG A 371 21.76 3.12 -11.60
CA ARG A 371 22.67 4.28 -11.68
C ARG A 371 23.32 4.51 -10.33
N LYS A 372 24.59 4.92 -10.32
CA LYS A 372 25.32 5.37 -9.14
C LYS A 372 26.40 6.38 -9.53
N ARG A 373 26.90 7.16 -8.57
CA ARG A 373 28.04 8.06 -8.78
C ARG A 373 29.34 7.26 -8.79
N ASP A 374 30.40 7.85 -9.34
CA ASP A 374 31.71 7.20 -9.46
C ASP A 374 32.54 7.36 -8.18
N HIS A 375 32.15 6.62 -7.14
CA HIS A 375 32.95 6.43 -5.93
C HIS A 375 32.62 5.10 -5.24
N ALA A 376 33.41 4.75 -4.23
CA ALA A 376 33.15 3.56 -3.43
C ALA A 376 31.91 3.74 -2.55
N TYR A 377 31.04 2.73 -2.53
CA TYR A 377 29.88 2.63 -1.65
C TYR A 377 30.25 1.71 -0.48
N ALA A 378 30.79 2.29 0.58
CA ALA A 378 31.22 1.58 1.79
C ALA A 378 30.80 2.37 3.03
N PRO A 379 29.86 1.87 3.85
CA PRO A 379 29.41 2.58 5.03
C PRO A 379 30.41 2.47 6.18
N ARG A 380 30.46 3.49 7.03
CA ARG A 380 31.01 3.37 8.37
C ARG A 380 30.09 2.53 9.24
N LYS A 381 30.63 1.42 9.73
CA LYS A 381 29.92 0.49 10.61
C LYS A 381 30.10 0.91 12.06
N VAL A 382 29.05 0.75 12.85
CA VAL A 382 29.10 0.96 14.30
C VAL A 382 30.01 -0.12 14.90
N GLY A 383 31.01 0.30 15.69
CA GLY A 383 31.92 -0.61 16.38
C GLY A 383 33.05 -1.21 15.53
N ALA A 384 33.22 -0.80 14.27
CA ALA A 384 34.47 -1.06 13.55
C ALA A 384 35.57 -0.13 14.10
N LYS A 385 36.55 -0.71 14.80
CA LYS A 385 37.80 -0.04 15.17
C LYS A 385 38.73 0.04 13.96
#